data_AF-A0A9Y2KXL4-F1
#
_entry.id   AF-A0A9Y2KXL4-F1
#
_cell.length_a   1.000
_cell.length_b   1.000
_cell.length_c   1.000
_cell.angle_alpha   90.00
_cell.angle_beta   90.00
_cell.angle_gamma   90.00
#
_symmetry.space_group_name_H-M   'P 1'
#
loop_
_entity.id
_entity.type
_entity.pdbx_description
1 polymer ?
#
loop_
_entity_poly.entity_id
_entity_poly.type
_entity_poly.pdbx_seq_one_letter_code
_entity_poly.pdbx_strand_id
1 'polypeptide(L)'
;MIVDELKPDIIAPGHGPVCGLEGVTEMKAYLEYVEKESRIFFDNGYTSNQAARKTDLGPYADWLCPERIYLNVERAYREFRGETFDKPWDQAETFDEILGVAKSRSMTPTF
;
A
#
# COMPACT_ATOMS: atom_id res chain seq x y z
N MET A 1 -4.09 -12.75 13.91
CA MET A 1 -4.88 -11.53 13.60
C MET A 1 -6.34 -11.85 13.91
N ILE A 2 -7.17 -10.86 14.31
CA ILE A 2 -8.55 -11.13 14.80
C ILE A 2 -9.36 -12.01 13.81
N VAL A 3 -9.17 -11.81 12.51
CA VAL A 3 -9.87 -12.58 11.47
C VAL A 3 -9.52 -14.08 11.51
N ASP A 4 -8.28 -14.44 11.84
CA ASP A 4 -7.86 -15.85 11.93
C ASP A 4 -8.55 -16.58 13.10
N GLU A 5 -8.76 -15.86 14.20
CA GLU A 5 -9.39 -16.39 15.42
C GLU A 5 -10.87 -16.68 15.21
N LEU A 6 -11.53 -15.88 14.37
CA LEU A 6 -12.94 -16.05 14.00
C LEU A 6 -13.21 -17.28 13.12
N LYS A 7 -12.18 -17.78 12.42
CA LYS A 7 -12.27 -18.93 11.50
C LYS A 7 -13.50 -18.87 10.56
N PRO A 8 -13.68 -17.77 9.80
CA PRO A 8 -14.81 -17.65 8.90
C PRO A 8 -14.73 -18.68 7.77
N ASP A 9 -15.87 -19.28 7.41
CA ASP A 9 -15.97 -20.12 6.23
C ASP A 9 -15.89 -19.31 4.93
N ILE A 10 -16.33 -18.05 4.97
CA ILE A 10 -16.45 -17.15 3.82
C ILE A 10 -16.08 -15.72 4.22
N ILE A 11 -15.31 -15.05 3.36
CA ILE A 11 -14.96 -13.63 3.46
C ILE A 11 -15.46 -12.93 2.18
N ALA A 12 -16.29 -11.89 2.38
CA ALA A 12 -16.78 -11.03 1.31
C ALA A 12 -16.00 -9.71 1.34
N PRO A 13 -15.02 -9.49 0.46
CA PRO A 13 -14.28 -8.24 0.42
C PRO A 13 -15.15 -7.11 -0.15
N GLY A 14 -14.77 -5.86 0.10
CA GLY A 14 -15.45 -4.71 -0.50
C GLY A 14 -15.30 -4.67 -2.03
N HIS A 15 -14.12 -5.06 -2.55
CA HIS A 15 -13.85 -5.24 -3.97
C HIS A 15 -13.15 -6.58 -4.20
N GLY A 16 -13.40 -7.20 -5.36
CA GLY A 16 -12.83 -8.50 -5.72
C GLY A 16 -13.77 -9.67 -5.42
N PRO A 17 -13.34 -10.90 -5.76
CA PRO A 17 -14.16 -12.10 -5.55
C PRO A 17 -14.24 -12.46 -4.06
N VAL A 18 -15.32 -13.15 -3.70
CA VAL A 18 -15.43 -13.84 -2.40
C VAL A 18 -14.26 -14.81 -2.23
N CYS A 19 -13.66 -14.84 -1.04
CA CYS A 19 -12.48 -15.65 -0.71
C CYS A 19 -12.58 -16.25 0.69
N GLY A 20 -11.61 -17.08 1.05
CA GLY A 20 -11.39 -17.55 2.42
C GLY A 20 -10.26 -16.79 3.13
N LEU A 21 -9.74 -17.39 4.19
CA LEU A 21 -8.63 -16.85 4.99
C LEU A 21 -7.34 -16.62 4.20
N GLU A 22 -7.15 -17.29 3.07
CA GLU A 22 -6.03 -17.09 2.16
C GLU A 22 -5.95 -15.65 1.65
N GLY A 23 -7.10 -15.01 1.38
CA GLY A 23 -7.12 -13.61 0.92
C GLY A 23 -6.61 -12.64 1.99
N VAL A 24 -6.90 -12.91 3.26
CA VAL A 24 -6.42 -12.08 4.38
C VAL A 24 -4.94 -12.32 4.63
N THR A 25 -4.50 -13.58 4.48
CA THR A 25 -3.08 -13.95 4.59
C THR A 25 -2.26 -13.24 3.52
N GLU A 26 -2.74 -13.21 2.27
CA GLU A 26 -2.07 -12.52 1.16
C GLU A 26 -2.03 -11.00 1.36
N MET A 27 -3.15 -10.41 1.82
CA MET A 27 -3.19 -8.98 2.12
C MET A 27 -2.22 -8.61 3.27
N LYS A 28 -2.11 -9.45 4.30
CA LYS A 28 -1.14 -9.27 5.38
C LYS A 28 0.30 -9.31 4.86
N ALA A 29 0.61 -10.31 4.02
CA ALA A 29 1.93 -10.43 3.41
C ALA A 29 2.29 -9.21 2.54
N TYR A 30 1.32 -8.70 1.77
CA TYR A 30 1.48 -7.46 1.00
C TYR A 30 1.80 -6.24 1.89
N LEU A 31 1.05 -6.05 2.97
CA LEU A 31 1.28 -4.91 3.88
C LEU A 31 2.64 -5.00 4.59
N GLU A 32 3.02 -6.19 5.05
CA GLU A 32 4.35 -6.44 5.66
C GLU A 32 5.49 -6.21 4.65
N TYR A 33 5.28 -6.61 3.38
CA TYR A 33 6.23 -6.35 2.30
C TYR A 33 6.41 -4.84 2.06
N VAL A 34 5.32 -4.09 1.91
CA VAL A 34 5.39 -2.65 1.66
C VAL A 34 6.02 -1.90 2.83
N GLU A 35 5.68 -2.26 4.08
CA GLU A 35 6.31 -1.67 5.27
C GLU A 35 7.82 -1.90 5.26
N LYS A 36 8.26 -3.14 5.02
CA LYS A 36 9.68 -3.51 4.98
C LYS A 36 10.44 -2.76 3.89
N GLU A 37 9.92 -2.71 2.67
CA GLU A 37 10.55 -1.96 1.57
C GLU A 37 10.60 -0.46 1.89
N SER A 38 9.52 0.08 2.46
CA SER A 38 9.46 1.49 2.87
C SER A 38 10.51 1.82 3.93
N ARG A 39 10.75 0.92 4.89
CA ARG A 39 11.77 1.09 5.93
C ARG A 39 13.17 1.26 5.33
N ILE A 40 13.51 0.45 4.34
CA ILE A 40 14.81 0.54 3.64
C ILE A 40 14.99 1.93 3.03
N PHE A 41 14.02 2.44 2.29
CA PHE A 41 14.13 3.77 1.67
C PHE A 41 14.12 4.90 2.71
N PHE A 42 13.34 4.76 3.79
CA PHE A 42 13.30 5.73 4.87
C PHE A 42 14.66 5.84 5.58
N ASP A 43 15.29 4.71 5.91
CA ASP A 43 16.63 4.67 6.52
C ASP A 43 17.70 5.33 5.65
N ASN A 44 17.51 5.30 4.33
CA ASN A 44 18.39 5.94 3.36
C ASN A 44 18.02 7.40 3.06
N GLY A 45 17.04 7.97 3.76
CA GLY A 45 16.66 9.39 3.65
C GLY A 45 15.85 9.75 2.40
N TYR A 46 15.30 8.77 1.68
CA TYR A 46 14.39 9.03 0.56
C TYR A 46 13.04 9.52 1.07
N THR A 47 12.37 10.38 0.29
CA THR A 47 10.97 10.75 0.54
C THR A 47 10.03 9.58 0.22
N SER A 48 8.81 9.60 0.77
CA SER A 48 7.79 8.56 0.50
C SER A 48 7.43 8.47 -0.99
N ASN A 49 7.36 9.61 -1.69
CA ASN A 49 7.17 9.62 -3.13
C ASN A 49 8.33 8.95 -3.88
N GLN A 50 9.57 9.25 -3.53
CA GLN A 50 10.73 8.61 -4.14
C GLN A 50 10.75 7.10 -3.89
N ALA A 51 10.41 6.68 -2.66
CA ALA A 51 10.27 5.27 -2.30
C ALA A 51 9.18 4.60 -3.15
N ALA A 52 7.97 5.14 -3.20
CA ALA A 52 6.85 4.56 -3.96
C ALA A 52 7.16 4.37 -5.46
N ARG A 53 7.96 5.27 -6.05
CA ARG A 53 8.43 5.13 -7.44
C ARG A 53 9.49 4.04 -7.63
N LYS A 54 10.27 3.76 -6.59
CA LYS A 54 11.41 2.82 -6.62
C LYS A 54 11.07 1.43 -6.09
N THR A 55 10.05 1.30 -5.25
CA THR A 55 9.60 0.03 -4.67
C THR A 55 9.24 -0.93 -5.80
N ASP A 56 9.91 -2.08 -5.85
CA ASP A 56 9.47 -3.18 -6.69
C ASP A 56 8.12 -3.67 -6.16
N LEU A 57 7.18 -4.00 -7.05
CA LEU A 57 5.90 -4.57 -6.63
C LEU A 57 5.93 -6.09 -6.63
N GLY A 58 6.93 -6.69 -7.28
CA GLY A 58 7.07 -8.13 -7.41
C GLY A 58 5.73 -8.79 -7.82
N PRO A 59 5.21 -9.75 -7.02
CA PRO A 59 3.99 -10.47 -7.35
C PRO A 59 2.72 -9.61 -7.33
N TYR A 60 2.78 -8.40 -6.75
CA TYR A 60 1.67 -7.47 -6.62
C TYR A 60 1.57 -6.48 -7.79
N ALA A 61 2.48 -6.56 -8.76
CA ALA A 61 2.52 -5.63 -9.89
C ALA A 61 1.25 -5.68 -10.76
N ASP A 62 0.62 -6.85 -10.85
CA ASP A 62 -0.59 -7.09 -11.64
C ASP A 62 -1.90 -6.82 -10.87
N TRP A 63 -1.80 -6.37 -9.61
CA TRP A 63 -2.98 -6.00 -8.84
C TRP A 63 -3.59 -4.69 -9.37
N LEU A 64 -4.87 -4.48 -9.09
CA LEU A 64 -5.57 -3.27 -9.51
C LEU A 64 -4.95 -2.02 -8.89
N CYS A 65 -4.82 -0.99 -9.71
CA CYS A 65 -4.33 0.34 -9.32
C CYS A 65 -3.00 0.32 -8.54
N PRO A 66 -1.93 -0.29 -9.07
CA PRO A 66 -0.67 -0.44 -8.35
C PRO A 66 0.02 0.91 -8.08
N GLU A 67 -0.33 1.98 -8.79
CA GLU A 67 0.08 3.35 -8.49
C GLU A 67 -0.34 3.81 -7.08
N ARG A 68 -1.38 3.20 -6.51
CA ARG A 68 -1.87 3.50 -5.16
C ARG A 68 -0.94 2.99 -4.05
N ILE A 69 0.16 2.30 -4.39
CA ILE A 69 1.22 1.96 -3.42
C ILE A 69 1.73 3.19 -2.65
N TYR A 70 1.70 4.38 -3.25
CA TYR A 70 2.05 5.62 -2.57
C TYR A 70 1.32 5.79 -1.23
N LEU A 71 0.03 5.44 -1.15
CA LEU A 71 -0.75 5.56 0.09
C LEU A 71 -0.19 4.67 1.21
N ASN A 72 0.18 3.43 0.88
CA ASN A 72 0.73 2.49 1.85
C ASN A 72 2.15 2.90 2.26
N VAL A 73 2.96 3.38 1.33
CA VAL A 73 4.32 3.88 1.60
C VAL A 73 4.24 5.13 2.47
N GLU A 74 3.42 6.12 2.12
CA GLU A 74 3.26 7.33 2.93
C GLU A 74 2.68 7.00 4.31
N ARG A 75 1.77 6.02 4.41
CA ARG A 75 1.27 5.55 5.71
C ARG A 75 2.40 4.99 6.58
N ALA A 76 3.23 4.10 6.03
CA ALA A 76 4.38 3.55 6.76
C ALA A 76 5.35 4.67 7.19
N TYR A 77 5.61 5.62 6.28
CA TYR A 77 6.44 6.79 6.55
C TYR A 77 5.91 7.67 7.68
N ARG A 78 4.59 7.91 7.74
CA ARG A 78 3.94 8.64 8.85
C ARG A 78 4.16 7.92 10.18
N GLU A 79 4.04 6.59 10.21
CA GLU A 79 4.30 5.78 11.40
C GLU A 79 5.77 5.83 11.83
N PHE A 80 6.71 5.75 10.87
CA PHE A 80 8.14 5.88 11.16
C PHE A 80 8.53 7.26 11.70
N ARG A 81 7.77 8.30 11.36
CA ARG A 81 7.91 9.66 11.93
C ARG A 81 7.19 9.84 13.27
N GLY A 82 6.47 8.83 13.75
CA GLY A 82 5.69 8.91 15.00
C GLY A 82 4.44 9.79 14.89
N GLU A 83 3.91 9.96 13.69
CA GLU A 83 2.67 10.73 13.48
C GLU A 83 1.45 9.97 14.00
N THR A 84 0.43 10.69 14.45
CA THR A 84 -0.80 10.07 14.93
C THR A 84 -1.58 9.44 13.78
N PHE A 85 -2.32 8.35 14.07
CA PHE A 85 -3.03 7.61 13.05
C PHE A 85 -4.13 8.42 12.34
N ASP A 86 -4.64 9.46 13.01
CA ASP A 86 -5.73 10.34 12.60
C ASP A 86 -5.25 11.68 12.03
N LYS A 87 -3.94 11.89 11.90
CA LYS A 87 -3.40 13.10 11.27
C LYS A 87 -4.00 13.25 9.86
N PRO A 88 -4.59 14.41 9.52
CA PRO A 88 -5.22 14.61 8.22
C PRO A 88 -4.30 14.33 7.03
N TRP A 89 -4.90 13.90 5.93
CA TRP A 89 -4.23 13.78 4.63
C TRP A 89 -4.50 15.03 3.81
N ASP A 90 -3.46 15.57 3.16
CA ASP A 90 -3.68 16.49 2.05
C ASP A 90 -4.15 15.66 0.85
N GLN A 91 -5.45 15.70 0.59
CA GLN A 91 -6.07 14.90 -0.46
C GLN A 91 -5.52 15.28 -1.84
N ALA A 92 -5.37 16.57 -2.12
CA ALA A 92 -4.93 17.05 -3.43
C ALA A 92 -3.48 16.63 -3.71
N GLU A 93 -2.59 16.87 -2.75
CA GLU A 93 -1.19 16.43 -2.85
C GLU A 93 -1.10 14.91 -2.98
N THR A 94 -1.92 14.17 -2.23
CA THR A 94 -1.95 12.70 -2.30
C THR A 94 -2.33 12.21 -3.71
N PHE A 95 -3.34 12.81 -4.34
CA PHE A 95 -3.72 12.47 -5.72
C PHE A 95 -2.63 12.83 -6.73
N ASP A 96 -1.98 13.98 -6.56
CA ASP A 96 -0.85 14.39 -7.40
C ASP A 96 0.31 13.38 -7.31
N GLU A 97 0.58 12.85 -6.12
CA GLU A 97 1.65 11.88 -5.92
C GLU A 97 1.32 10.50 -6.48
N ILE A 98 0.07 10.03 -6.36
CA ILE A 98 -0.41 8.82 -7.02
C ILE A 98 -0.27 8.95 -8.55
N LEU A 99 -0.71 10.07 -9.11
CA LEU A 99 -0.54 10.38 -10.54
C LEU A 99 0.95 10.40 -10.93
N GLY A 100 1.78 10.94 -10.04
CA GLY A 100 3.23 10.92 -10.16
C GLY A 100 3.76 9.50 -10.33
N VAL A 101 3.39 8.57 -9.43
CA VAL A 101 3.81 7.16 -9.48
C VAL A 101 3.35 6.50 -10.78
N ALA A 102 2.10 6.68 -11.19
CA ALA A 102 1.55 6.14 -12.43
C ALA A 102 2.38 6.57 -13.65
N LYS A 103 2.70 7.87 -13.75
CA LYS A 103 3.53 8.42 -14.84
C LYS A 103 4.93 7.80 -14.87
N SER A 104 5.57 7.59 -13.72
CA SER A 104 6.91 6.99 -13.68
C SER A 104 6.96 5.51 -14.07
N ARG A 105 5.82 4.82 -13.98
CA ARG A 105 5.69 3.41 -14.36
C ARG A 105 5.08 3.22 -15.75
N SER A 106 4.91 4.31 -16.52
CA SER A 106 4.24 4.31 -17.82
C SER A 106 2.83 3.72 -17.78
N MET A 107 2.14 3.90 -16.66
CA MET A 107 0.78 3.41 -16.43
C MET A 107 -0.25 4.49 -16.73
N THR A 108 -1.42 4.08 -17.21
CA THR A 108 -2.59 4.97 -17.25
C THR A 108 -3.29 4.90 -15.90
N PRO A 109 -3.45 6.02 -15.16
CA PRO A 109 -4.14 6.01 -13.86
C PRO A 109 -5.57 5.51 -14.02
N THR A 110 -5.98 4.61 -13.13
CA THR A 110 -7.36 4.15 -13.01
C THR A 110 -7.97 4.77 -11.76
N PHE A 111 -8.74 5.84 -11.96
CA PHE A 111 -9.51 6.49 -10.90
C PHE A 111 -10.89 5.86 -10.77
#